data_AF-A0A1E4UT34-F1
#
_entry.id   AF-A0A1E4UT34-F1
#
_cell.length_a   1.000
_cell.length_b   1.000
_cell.length_c   1.000
_cell.angle_alpha   90.00
_cell.angle_beta   90.00
_cell.angle_gamma   90.00
#
_symmetry.space_group_name_H-M   'P 1'
#
loop_
_entity.id
_entity.type
_entity.pdbx_description
1 polymer ?
#
loop_
_entity_poly.entity_id
_entity_poly.type
_entity_poly.pdbx_seq_one_letter_code
_entity_poly.pdbx_strand_id
1 'polypeptide(L)' 'MANHPNRGARSASSNPTPEEILAARTASGLTQTQAGELVRSTCRRWQEWEAGDYRMHPGLFELFQLKTRQAKLPKVVANG' A
#
# COMPACT_ATOMS: atom_id res chain seq x y z
N MET A 1 22.33 0.72 -10.65
CA MET A 1 22.21 -0.61 -10.00
C MET A 1 21.53 -0.38 -8.66
N ALA A 2 20.21 -0.59 -8.54
CA ALA A 2 19.54 -0.51 -7.25
C ALA A 2 19.80 -1.82 -6.49
N ASN A 3 20.79 -1.77 -5.61
CA ASN A 3 21.06 -2.81 -4.64
C ASN A 3 19.88 -2.81 -3.65
N HIS A 4 19.09 -3.88 -3.58
CA HIS A 4 18.06 -4.05 -2.57
C HIS A 4 18.54 -5.01 -1.48
N PRO A 5 19.42 -4.59 -0.54
CA PRO A 5 19.68 -5.39 0.64
C PRO A 5 18.68 -5.02 1.74
N ASN A 6 18.02 -6.05 2.27
CA ASN A 6 17.49 -6.09 3.62
C ASN A 6 16.24 -5.22 3.93
N ARG A 7 15.05 -5.64 3.46
CA ARG A 7 13.80 -5.22 4.12
C ARG A 7 13.55 -6.12 5.34
N GLY A 8 14.20 -5.81 6.46
CA GLY A 8 13.54 -6.02 7.75
C GLY A 8 12.17 -5.37 7.67
N ALA A 9 11.12 -6.03 8.16
CA ALA A 9 9.74 -5.54 8.05
C ALA A 9 9.70 -4.08 8.50
N ARG A 10 9.56 -3.14 7.55
CA ARG A 10 9.38 -1.73 7.88
C ARG A 10 8.15 -1.68 8.78
N SER A 11 8.29 -1.05 9.93
CA SER A 11 7.16 -0.85 10.85
C SER A 11 5.99 -0.28 10.04
N ALA A 12 4.77 -0.76 10.29
CA ALA A 12 3.54 -0.31 9.63
C ALA A 12 3.36 1.22 9.65
N SER A 13 4.11 1.92 10.52
CA SER A 13 4.18 3.37 10.65
C SER A 13 4.98 4.10 9.56
N SER A 14 5.73 3.41 8.68
CA SER A 14 6.52 4.06 7.62
C SER A 14 5.68 4.36 6.39
N ASN A 15 5.80 5.56 5.82
CA ASN A 15 5.15 5.89 4.54
C ASN A 15 5.64 4.92 3.44
N PRO A 16 4.74 4.30 2.65
CA PRO A 16 5.15 3.45 1.54
C PRO A 16 5.85 4.29 0.46
N THR A 17 6.78 3.63 -0.23
CA THR A 17 7.45 4.17 -1.40
C THR A 17 6.54 4.11 -2.63
N PRO A 18 6.75 4.98 -3.65
CA PRO A 18 5.96 4.94 -4.89
C PRO A 18 5.98 3.55 -5.56
N GLU A 19 7.13 2.88 -5.53
CA GLU A 19 7.31 1.51 -6.02
C GLU A 19 6.46 0.49 -5.25
N GLU A 20 6.34 0.62 -3.92
CA GLU A 20 5.49 -0.26 -3.11
C GLU A 20 4.01 -0.05 -3.42
N ILE A 21 3.60 1.20 -3.66
CA ILE A 21 2.21 1.55 -4.00
C ILE A 21 1.85 0.96 -5.37
N LEU A 22 2.72 1.13 -6.36
CA LEU A 22 2.57 0.56 -7.69
C LEU A 22 2.56 -0.98 -7.66
N ALA A 23 3.49 -1.60 -6.94
CA ALA A 23 3.57 -3.05 -6.81
C ALA A 23 2.32 -3.63 -6.14
N ALA A 24 1.83 -3.00 -5.07
CA ALA A 24 0.61 -3.42 -4.40
C ALA A 24 -0.63 -3.30 -5.32
N ARG A 25 -0.75 -2.21 -6.08
CA ARG A 25 -1.87 -2.05 -7.03
C ARG A 25 -1.81 -3.07 -8.16
N THR A 26 -0.66 -3.24 -8.79
CA THR A 26 -0.49 -4.18 -9.90
C THR A 26 -0.79 -5.61 -9.45
N ALA A 27 -0.34 -5.99 -8.26
CA ALA A 27 -0.64 -7.29 -7.66
C ALA A 27 -2.12 -7.51 -7.30
N SER A 28 -2.91 -6.45 -7.11
CA SER A 28 -4.36 -6.58 -6.88
C SER A 28 -5.19 -6.57 -8.18
N GLY A 29 -4.55 -6.34 -9.33
CA GLY A 29 -5.25 -6.25 -10.62
C GLY A 29 -6.16 -5.02 -10.76
N LEU A 30 -6.00 -4.01 -9.89
CA LEU A 30 -6.82 -2.80 -9.91
C LEU A 30 -6.23 -1.73 -10.84
N THR A 31 -7.12 -0.98 -11.47
CA THR A 31 -6.79 0.31 -12.11
C THR A 31 -6.46 1.37 -11.05
N GLN A 32 -5.80 2.46 -11.44
CA GLN A 32 -5.51 3.59 -10.53
C GLN A 32 -6.78 4.23 -9.97
N THR A 33 -7.85 4.33 -10.79
CA THR A 33 -9.16 4.84 -10.35
C THR A 33 -9.76 3.95 -9.26
N GLN A 34 -9.84 2.63 -9.50
CA GLN A 34 -10.38 1.68 -8.52
C GLN A 34 -9.58 1.69 -7.22
N ALA A 35 -8.25 1.80 -7.30
CA ALA A 35 -7.39 1.86 -6.13
C ALA A 35 -7.61 3.13 -5.31
N GLY A 36 -7.73 4.29 -5.97
CA GLY A 36 -8.10 5.56 -5.33
C GLY A 36 -9.45 5.46 -4.61
N GLU A 37 -10.48 4.97 -5.29
CA GLU A 37 -11.82 4.78 -4.71
C GLU A 37 -11.83 3.83 -3.51
N LEU A 38 -11.03 2.75 -3.58
CA LEU A 38 -10.94 1.72 -2.54
C LEU A 38 -10.51 2.31 -1.18
N VAL A 39 -9.65 3.33 -1.20
CA VAL A 39 -9.17 4.06 -0.02
C VAL A 39 -9.83 5.42 0.17
N ARG A 40 -10.98 5.67 -0.48
CA ARG A 40 -11.74 6.92 -0.40
C ARG A 40 -10.93 8.16 -0.82
N SER A 41 -10.11 8.00 -1.86
CA SER A 41 -9.34 9.06 -2.50
C SER A 41 -9.73 9.21 -3.98
N THR A 42 -9.07 10.12 -4.69
CA THR A 42 -9.30 10.34 -6.14
C THR A 42 -8.28 9.59 -6.98
N CYS A 43 -8.58 9.35 -8.26
CA CYS A 43 -7.65 8.74 -9.22
C CYS A 43 -6.35 9.56 -9.35
N ARG A 44 -6.48 10.90 -9.50
CA ARG A 44 -5.34 11.82 -9.57
C ARG A 44 -4.43 11.69 -8.35
N ARG A 45 -5.02 11.59 -7.16
CA ARG A 45 -4.27 11.44 -5.92
C ARG A 45 -3.50 10.13 -5.86
N TRP A 46 -4.11 9.03 -6.33
CA TRP A 46 -3.42 7.75 -6.46
C TRP A 46 -2.23 7.84 -7.43
N GLN A 47 -2.39 8.51 -8.56
CA GLN A 47 -1.31 8.73 -9.53
C GLN A 47 -0.14 9.52 -8.94
N GLU A 48 -0.40 10.58 -8.17
CA GLU A 48 0.65 11.36 -7.48
C GLU A 48 1.44 10.50 -6.49
N TRP A 49 0.79 9.55 -5.82
CA TRP A 49 1.47 8.61 -4.94
C TRP A 49 2.35 7.61 -5.70
N GLU A 50 1.88 7.09 -6.84
CA GLU A 50 2.69 6.21 -7.70
C GLU A 50 3.84 6.95 -8.40
N ALA A 51 3.68 8.24 -8.70
CA ALA A 51 4.71 9.10 -9.27
C ALA A 51 5.74 9.56 -8.24
N GLY A 52 5.37 9.56 -6.95
CA GLY A 52 6.19 10.12 -5.87
C GLY A 52 6.09 11.64 -5.71
N ASP A 53 5.18 12.29 -6.45
CA ASP A 53 4.85 13.71 -6.29
C ASP A 53 4.27 13.99 -4.90
N TYR A 54 3.65 12.98 -4.27
CA TYR A 54 3.15 13.08 -2.90
C TYR A 54 3.38 11.80 -2.09
N ARG A 55 3.50 11.95 -0.77
CA ARG A 55 3.65 10.83 0.17
C ARG A 55 2.29 10.26 0.58
N MET A 56 2.09 8.97 0.36
CA MET A 56 0.89 8.28 0.84
C MET A 56 0.97 8.07 2.35
N HIS A 57 -0.11 8.38 3.07
CA HIS A 57 -0.19 8.12 4.51
C HIS A 57 -0.16 6.59 4.77
N PRO A 58 0.65 6.09 5.73
CA PRO A 58 0.77 4.66 6.00
C PRO A 58 -0.57 3.98 6.29
N GLY A 59 -1.47 4.63 7.04
CA GLY A 59 -2.81 4.09 7.32
C GLY A 59 -3.71 3.93 6.09
N LEU A 60 -3.56 4.76 5.05
CA LEU A 60 -4.29 4.57 3.79
C LEU A 60 -3.73 3.36 3.01
N PHE A 61 -2.42 3.16 3.07
CA PHE A 61 -1.77 2.03 2.43
C PHE A 61 -2.08 0.71 3.15
N GLU A 62 -2.16 0.74 4.48
CA GLU A 62 -2.65 -0.38 5.27
C GLU A 62 -4.11 -0.71 4.92
N LEU A 63 -4.99 0.30 4.86
CA LEU A 63 -6.38 0.12 4.43
C LEU A 63 -6.47 -0.52 3.05
N PHE A 64 -5.64 -0.08 2.10
CA PHE A 64 -5.55 -0.68 0.77
C PHE A 64 -5.19 -2.16 0.86
N GLN A 65 -4.09 -2.50 1.53
CA GLN A 65 -3.60 -3.88 1.67
C GLN A 65 -4.60 -4.79 2.38
N LEU A 66 -5.33 -4.29 3.38
CA LEU A 66 -6.39 -5.04 4.06
C LEU A 66 -7.54 -5.33 3.09
N LYS A 67 -7.97 -4.34 2.32
CA LYS A 67 -9.07 -4.50 1.35
C LYS A 67 -8.70 -5.39 0.17
N THR A 68 -7.43 -5.43 -0.23
CA THR A 68 -6.92 -6.31 -1.30
C THR A 68 -6.43 -7.67 -0.79
N ARG A 69 -6.54 -7.96 0.52
CA ARG A 69 -6.03 -9.18 1.17
C ARG A 69 -4.52 -9.41 0.98
N GLN A 70 -3.77 -8.33 0.78
CA GLN A 70 -2.31 -8.34 0.65
C GLN A 70 -1.60 -8.23 2.00
N ALA A 71 -2.28 -7.69 3.02
CA ALA A 71 -1.78 -7.77 4.39
C ALA A 71 -1.89 -9.22 4.90
N LYS A 72 -0.83 -9.74 5.54
CA LYS A 72 -0.98 -10.91 6.42
C LYS A 72 -2.00 -10.52 7.49
N LEU A 73 -3.14 -11.21 7.54
CA LEU A 73 -4.10 -11.01 8.61
C LEU A 73 -3.34 -11.07 9.94
N PRO A 74 -3.55 -10.12 10.88
CA PRO A 74 -3.05 -10.29 12.22
C PRO A 74 -3.56 -11.64 12.73
N LYS A 75 -2.66 -12.47 13.28
CA LYS A 75 -3.08 -13.70 13.97
C LYS A 75 -4.07 -13.24 15.05
N VAL A 76 -5.35 -13.53 14.83
CA VAL A 76 -6.34 -13.48 15.90
C VAL A 76 -5.90 -14.56 16.87
N VAL A 77 -5.18 -14.17 17.92
CA VAL A 77 -5.06 -14.99 19.11
C VAL A 77 -6.47 -15.00 19.72
N ALA A 78 -7.25 -16.01 19.33
CA ALA A 78 -8.48 -16.33 20.02
C ALA A 78 -8.09 -16.72 21.45
N ASN A 79 -8.38 -15.84 22.41
CA ASN A 79 -8.38 -16.23 23.82
C ASN A 79 -9.53 -17.23 23.99
N GLY A 80 -9.16 -18.49 24.22
CA GLY A 80 -10.06 -19.53 24.71
C GLY A 80 -10.29 -19.41 26.21
#